data_AF-A0A7C1DNI1-F1
#
_entry.id   AF-A0A7C1DNI1-F1
#
_cell.length_a   1.000
_cell.length_b   1.000
_cell.length_c   1.000
_cell.angle_alpha   90.00
_cell.angle_beta   90.00
_cell.angle_gamma   90.00
#
_symmetry.space_group_name_H-M   'P 1'
#
loop_
_entity.id
_entity.type
_entity.pdbx_description
1 polymer ?
#
loop_
_entity_poly.entity_id
_entity_poly.type
_entity_poly.pdbx_seq_one_letter_code
_entity_poly.pdbx_strand_id
1 'polypeptide(L)'
;MKRFESFLAPLMEEFLTYRESQGYVLKNYKAKLQRFDDYLVENGKDSGLLDSAFFLEMRTNLKMEPVSVNITLSAVRNFFQFLVRRGYYQSNPFEMFHQ
;
A
#
# COMPACT_ATOMS: atom_id res chain seq x y z
N MET A 1 -4.11 -1.40 18.26
CA MET A 1 -3.92 -1.57 16.80
C MET A 1 -2.55 -2.15 16.59
N LYS A 2 -2.42 -3.12 15.66
CA LYS A 2 -1.14 -3.74 15.30
C LYS A 2 -0.20 -2.68 14.70
N ARG A 3 1.12 -2.87 14.88
CA ARG A 3 2.16 -2.07 14.20
C ARG A 3 2.39 -2.65 12.81
N PHE A 4 2.87 -1.83 11.88
CA PHE A 4 3.36 -2.33 10.61
C PHE A 4 4.70 -3.06 10.81
N GLU A 5 4.92 -4.13 10.07
CA GLU A 5 6.06 -5.06 10.23
C GLU A 5 6.87 -5.23 8.94
N SER A 6 6.33 -4.88 7.77
CA SER A 6 7.04 -5.00 6.49
C SER A 6 8.16 -3.96 6.33
N PHE A 7 9.00 -4.14 5.31
CA PHE A 7 10.03 -3.16 4.94
C PHE A 7 9.46 -1.76 4.57
N LEU A 8 8.17 -1.67 4.23
CA LEU A 8 7.48 -0.40 3.96
C LEU A 8 6.87 0.23 5.21
N ALA A 9 6.94 -0.42 6.37
CA ALA A 9 6.36 0.05 7.62
C ALA A 9 6.70 1.51 7.97
N PRO A 10 7.98 1.96 7.88
CA PRO A 10 8.31 3.36 8.18
C PRO A 10 7.63 4.36 7.24
N LEU A 11 7.51 4.00 5.96
CA LEU A 11 6.88 4.84 4.94
C LEU A 11 5.36 4.86 5.11
N MET A 12 4.75 3.74 5.54
CA MET A 12 3.32 3.70 5.85
C MET A 12 2.97 4.60 7.03
N GLU A 13 3.77 4.61 8.09
CA GLU A 13 3.60 5.55 9.21
C GLU A 13 3.77 7.00 8.74
N GLU A 14 4.80 7.30 7.92
CA GLU A 14 4.99 8.64 7.37
C GLU A 14 3.79 9.11 6.54
N PHE A 15 3.23 8.22 5.71
CA PHE A 15 2.03 8.53 4.92
C PHE A 15 0.81 8.81 5.80
N LEU A 16 0.63 8.04 6.88
CA LEU A 16 -0.45 8.29 7.84
C LEU A 16 -0.27 9.65 8.52
N THR A 17 0.92 9.95 9.04
CA THR A 17 1.23 11.27 9.62
C THR A 17 0.99 12.41 8.62
N TYR A 18 1.42 12.24 7.37
CA TYR A 18 1.17 13.22 6.31
C TYR A 18 -0.33 13.44 6.11
N ARG A 19 -1.12 12.38 5.98
CA ARG A 19 -2.58 12.48 5.81
C ARG A 19 -3.29 13.09 7.02
N GLU A 20 -2.81 12.80 8.23
CA GLU A 20 -3.32 13.41 9.47
C GLU A 20 -3.13 14.93 9.46
N SER A 21 -1.93 15.39 9.09
CA SER A 21 -1.61 16.82 9.03
C SER A 21 -2.45 17.58 8.00
N GLN A 22 -3.03 16.88 7.02
CA GLN A 22 -3.95 17.43 6.02
C GLN A 22 -5.42 17.36 6.46
N GLY A 23 -5.72 16.88 7.68
CA GLY A 23 -7.08 16.81 8.24
C GLY A 23 -7.90 15.58 7.83
N TYR A 24 -7.28 14.54 7.24
CA TYR A 24 -8.01 13.33 6.85
C TYR A 24 -8.25 12.36 8.03
N VAL A 25 -9.42 11.73 8.05
CA VAL A 25 -9.74 10.66 9.00
C VAL A 25 -9.05 9.34 8.61
N LEU A 26 -8.11 8.89 9.45
CA LEU A 26 -7.20 7.78 9.11
C LEU A 26 -7.65 6.38 9.52
N LYS A 27 -8.67 6.24 10.38
CA LYS A 27 -9.04 4.95 10.98
C LYS A 27 -9.29 3.86 9.94
N ASN A 28 -9.94 4.26 8.84
CA ASN A 28 -10.23 3.39 7.71
C ASN A 28 -9.01 3.16 6.81
N TYR A 29 -8.07 4.11 6.71
CA TYR A 29 -6.84 3.98 5.92
C TYR A 29 -5.84 3.04 6.59
N LYS A 30 -5.62 3.18 7.90
CA LYS A 30 -4.70 2.32 8.65
C LYS A 30 -5.07 0.84 8.55
N ALA A 31 -6.36 0.49 8.64
CA ALA A 31 -6.80 -0.90 8.49
C ALA A 31 -6.53 -1.47 7.09
N LYS A 32 -6.61 -0.64 6.04
CA LYS A 32 -6.31 -1.07 4.65
C LYS A 32 -4.81 -1.24 4.44
N LEU A 33 -4.01 -0.30 4.96
CA LEU A 33 -2.55 -0.40 4.92
C LEU A 33 -2.06 -1.59 5.74
N GLN A 34 -2.72 -1.93 6.86
CA GLN A 34 -2.33 -3.09 7.67
C GLN A 34 -2.51 -4.39 6.89
N ARG A 35 -3.61 -4.54 6.13
CA ARG A 35 -3.81 -5.72 5.27
C ARG A 35 -2.73 -5.85 4.21
N PHE A 36 -2.29 -4.71 3.65
CA PHE A 36 -1.21 -4.69 2.69
C PHE A 36 0.13 -5.06 3.34
N ASP A 37 0.40 -4.51 4.52
CA ASP A 37 1.58 -4.84 5.33
C ASP A 37 1.63 -6.33 5.69
N ASP A 38 0.52 -6.90 6.18
CA ASP A 38 0.40 -8.32 6.50
C ASP A 38 0.65 -9.19 5.24
N TYR A 39 0.10 -8.79 4.08
CA TYR A 39 0.35 -9.48 2.81
C TYR A 39 1.82 -9.44 2.39
N LEU A 40 2.52 -8.32 2.60
CA LEU A 40 3.96 -8.21 2.31
C LEU A 40 4.80 -9.17 3.15
N VAL A 41 4.47 -9.24 4.45
CA VAL A 41 5.14 -10.13 5.41
C VAL A 41 4.90 -11.60 5.04
N GLU A 42 3.65 -11.98 4.74
CA GLU A 42 3.29 -13.36 4.41
C GLU A 42 3.91 -13.85 3.09
N ASN A 43 4.07 -12.97 2.10
CA ASN A 43 4.58 -13.34 0.77
C ASN A 43 6.10 -13.17 0.63
N GLY A 44 6.82 -12.89 1.74
CA GLY A 44 8.28 -12.89 1.78
C GLY A 44 8.94 -11.90 0.82
N LYS A 45 8.26 -10.80 0.46
CA LYS A 45 8.86 -9.73 -0.35
C LYS A 45 9.74 -8.88 0.54
N ASP A 46 10.92 -9.39 0.83
CA ASP A 46 11.95 -8.69 1.57
C ASP A 46 12.75 -7.79 0.60
N SER A 47 12.60 -6.48 0.76
CA SER A 47 13.53 -5.43 0.31
C SER A 47 13.53 -4.95 -1.16
N GLY A 48 12.54 -5.31 -1.97
CA GLY A 48 12.46 -4.88 -3.38
C GLY A 48 11.52 -3.70 -3.68
N LEU A 49 11.72 -3.06 -4.84
CA LEU A 49 10.66 -2.25 -5.47
C LEU A 49 9.52 -3.18 -5.89
N LEU A 50 8.29 -2.85 -5.48
CA LEU A 50 7.11 -3.59 -5.91
C LEU A 50 6.73 -3.17 -7.33
N ASP A 51 6.40 -4.16 -8.16
CA ASP A 51 5.99 -3.99 -9.56
C ASP A 51 4.49 -4.26 -9.74
N SER A 52 3.98 -4.02 -10.94
CA SER A 52 2.57 -4.23 -11.29
C SER A 52 2.13 -5.69 -11.09
N ALA A 53 3.02 -6.65 -11.35
CA ALA A 53 2.75 -8.08 -11.23
C ALA A 53 2.40 -8.45 -9.78
N PHE A 54 3.13 -7.89 -8.80
CA PHE A 54 2.83 -8.09 -7.39
C PHE A 54 1.39 -7.69 -7.01
N PHE A 55 0.91 -6.55 -7.52
CA PHE A 55 -0.44 -6.08 -7.19
C PHE A 55 -1.52 -6.90 -7.89
N LEU A 56 -1.21 -7.50 -9.05
CA LEU A 56 -2.10 -8.44 -9.71
C LEU A 56 -2.23 -9.72 -8.90
N GLU A 57 -1.12 -10.28 -8.41
CA GLU A 57 -1.11 -11.46 -7.52
C GLU A 57 -1.82 -11.17 -6.19
N MET A 58 -1.57 -10.00 -5.59
CA MET A 58 -2.26 -9.57 -4.37
C MET A 58 -3.78 -9.53 -4.57
N ARG A 59 -4.24 -9.02 -5.72
CA ARG A 59 -5.67 -8.96 -6.04
C ARG A 59 -6.31 -10.35 -6.11
N THR A 60 -5.60 -11.36 -6.62
CA THR A 60 -6.12 -12.74 -6.73
C THR A 60 -6.01 -13.51 -5.42
N ASN A 61 -5.00 -13.22 -4.61
CA ASN A 61 -4.68 -13.99 -3.40
C ASN A 61 -5.41 -13.49 -2.14
N LEU A 62 -5.88 -12.23 -2.13
CA LEU A 62 -6.67 -11.70 -1.02
C LEU A 62 -8.03 -12.40 -0.92
N LYS A 63 -8.19 -13.24 0.11
CA LYS A 63 -9.43 -13.98 0.42
C LYS A 63 -10.49 -13.06 1.04
N MET A 64 -11.03 -12.13 0.25
CA MET A 64 -12.09 -11.22 0.69
C MET A 64 -12.99 -10.79 -0.48
N GLU A 65 -14.10 -10.13 -0.15
CA GLU A 65 -15.03 -9.60 -1.15
C GLU A 65 -14.32 -8.69 -2.17
N PRO A 66 -14.63 -8.79 -3.47
CA PRO A 66 -13.97 -7.99 -4.52
C PRO A 66 -14.01 -6.48 -4.25
N VAL A 67 -15.10 -5.98 -3.66
CA VAL A 67 -15.22 -4.58 -3.25
C VAL A 67 -14.20 -4.20 -2.18
N SER A 68 -13.94 -5.09 -1.22
CA SER A 68 -12.96 -4.86 -0.16
C SER A 68 -11.51 -4.91 -0.69
N VAL A 69 -11.25 -5.79 -1.66
CA VAL A 69 -9.97 -5.83 -2.39
C VAL A 69 -9.73 -4.50 -3.09
N ASN A 70 -10.70 -4.03 -3.89
CA ASN A 70 -10.58 -2.79 -4.65
C ASN A 70 -10.39 -1.56 -3.76
N ILE A 71 -11.13 -1.50 -2.64
CA ILE A 71 -10.98 -0.45 -1.64
C ILE A 71 -9.57 -0.46 -1.01
N THR A 72 -9.03 -1.65 -0.74
CA THR A 72 -7.66 -1.81 -0.21
C THR A 72 -6.63 -1.36 -1.25
N LEU A 73 -6.72 -1.86 -2.48
CA LEU A 73 -5.85 -1.45 -3.59
C LEU A 73 -5.89 0.05 -3.87
N SER A 74 -7.06 0.68 -3.74
CA SER A 74 -7.19 2.15 -3.90
C SER A 74 -6.43 2.92 -2.82
N ALA A 75 -6.47 2.46 -1.57
CA ALA A 75 -5.67 3.06 -0.49
C ALA A 75 -4.17 2.85 -0.70
N VAL A 76 -3.77 1.65 -1.15
CA VAL A 76 -2.37 1.34 -1.48
C VAL A 76 -1.89 2.19 -2.67
N ARG A 77 -2.70 2.37 -3.73
CA ARG A 77 -2.39 3.28 -4.84
C ARG A 77 -2.11 4.71 -4.35
N ASN A 78 -2.95 5.24 -3.45
CA ASN A 78 -2.76 6.57 -2.87
C ASN A 78 -1.49 6.68 -2.03
N PHE A 79 -1.09 5.58 -1.37
CA PHE A 79 0.18 5.49 -0.66
C PHE A 79 1.36 5.52 -1.64
N PHE A 80 1.33 4.75 -2.73
CA PHE A 80 2.39 4.78 -3.76
C PHE A 80 2.48 6.13 -4.48
N GLN A 81 1.37 6.83 -4.70
CA GLN A 81 1.39 8.21 -5.21
C GLN A 81 2.15 9.14 -4.25
N PHE A 82 2.00 8.96 -2.95
CA PHE A 82 2.78 9.71 -1.96
C PHE A 82 4.26 9.35 -2.02
N LEU A 83 4.61 8.06 -2.15
CA LEU A 83 6.00 7.63 -2.29
C LEU A 83 6.70 8.22 -3.52
N VAL A 84 6.00 8.28 -4.65
CA VAL A 84 6.50 8.91 -5.89
C VAL A 84 6.74 10.40 -5.67
N ARG A 85 5.80 11.11 -5.03
CA ARG A 85 5.96 12.54 -4.70
C ARG A 85 7.12 12.82 -3.75
N ARG A 86 7.50 11.84 -2.91
CA ARG A 86 8.64 11.91 -2.00
C ARG A 86 9.95 11.44 -2.62
N GLY A 87 9.93 10.89 -3.84
CA GLY A 87 11.11 10.37 -4.54
C GLY A 87 11.55 8.96 -4.12
N TYR A 88 10.76 8.25 -3.31
CA TYR A 88 11.06 6.85 -2.93
C TYR A 88 10.81 5.87 -4.09
N TYR A 89 9.92 6.23 -5.01
CA TYR A 89 9.59 5.47 -6.22
C TYR A 89 9.68 6.38 -7.44
N GLN A 90 10.19 5.86 -8.56
CA GLN A 90 10.25 6.63 -9.82
C GLN A 90 8.86 6.79 -10.46
N SER A 91 8.01 5.77 -10.34
CA SER A 91 6.66 5.75 -10.90
C SER A 91 5.73 4.95 -10.00
N ASN A 92 4.43 5.20 -10.12
CA ASN A 92 3.43 4.43 -9.38
C ASN A 92 3.30 3.03 -10.03
N PRO A 93 3.56 1.93 -9.31
CA PRO A 93 3.44 0.59 -9.88
C PRO A 93 2.00 0.21 -10.23
N PHE A 94 1.00 0.99 -9.81
CA PHE A 94 -0.39 0.86 -10.27
C PHE A 94 -0.69 1.53 -11.62
N GLU A 95 0.22 2.34 -12.15
CA GLU A 95 0.05 3.10 -13.40
C GLU A 95 1.00 2.63 -14.52
N MET A 96 1.85 1.62 -14.26
CA MET A 96 2.64 0.93 -15.29
C MET A 96 1.73 0.07 -16.19
N PHE A 97 0.88 0.72 -16.98
CA PHE A 97 0.21 0.23 -18.19
C PHE A 97 -0.06 1.41 -19.14
N HIS A 98 0.97 2.20 -19.43
CA HIS A 98 1.00 3.07 -20.61
C HIS A 98 2.22 2.68 -21.45
N GLN A 99 2.03 1.69 -22.33
CA GLN A 99 2.78 1.57 -23.58
C GLN A 99 1.96 2.23 -24.69
#